data_AF-A0A969HCD1-F1
#
_entry.id   AF-A0A969HCD1-F1
#
_cell.length_a   1.000
_cell.length_b   1.000
_cell.length_c   1.000
_cell.angle_alpha   90.00
_cell.angle_beta   90.00
_cell.angle_gamma   90.00
#
_symmetry.space_group_name_H-M   'P 1'
#
loop_
_entity.id
_entity.type
_entity.pdbx_description
1 polymer ?
#
loop_
_entity_poly.entity_id
_entity_poly.type
_entity_poly.pdbx_seq_one_letter_code
_entity_poly.pdbx_strand_id
1 'polypeptide(L)'
;MADPKKPFNAHKFMKGIAHVESRGGKYMKNPHSSASGLYGQLFNSLPEDFLIENNIQSREDFIADTALQNAYMLRRISGDMSGTKRKTNLYRDAEDLVKEYQPQLKDKFTLRPDEVAALSHYMGRQGARKYLGGIRDNKPYSPPGVNKPVDEYLKLYNEGLAEYATGGKLGDPKNLNIQISGVYTTPD
;
A
#
# COMPACT_ATOMS: atom_id res chain seq x y z
N MET A 1 6.12 -22.86 -0.04
CA MET A 1 5.47 -22.26 -1.23
C MET A 1 4.31 -21.42 -0.74
N ALA A 2 4.21 -20.15 -1.14
CA ALA A 2 3.11 -19.27 -0.73
C ALA A 2 1.80 -19.75 -1.40
N ASP A 3 0.76 -19.96 -0.60
CA ASP A 3 -0.56 -20.41 -1.06
C ASP A 3 -1.25 -19.29 -1.86
N PRO A 4 -1.50 -19.48 -3.17
CA PRO A 4 -2.11 -18.47 -4.04
C PRO A 4 -3.59 -18.19 -3.71
N LYS A 5 -4.20 -18.87 -2.73
CA LYS A 5 -5.63 -18.77 -2.39
C LYS A 5 -5.98 -17.85 -1.22
N LYS A 6 -5.01 -17.17 -0.58
CA LYS A 6 -5.37 -16.22 0.49
C LYS A 6 -5.82 -14.88 -0.12
N PRO A 7 -7.08 -14.46 0.07
CA PRO A 7 -7.55 -13.18 -0.43
C PRO A 7 -6.70 -12.05 0.16
N PHE A 8 -6.39 -11.04 -0.67
CA PHE A 8 -5.69 -9.85 -0.20
C PHE A 8 -6.47 -9.22 0.95
N ASN A 9 -5.92 -9.32 2.16
CA ASN A 9 -6.57 -8.78 3.34
C ASN A 9 -6.26 -7.28 3.42
N ALA A 10 -7.17 -6.47 2.88
CA ALA A 10 -7.02 -5.02 2.82
C ALA A 10 -6.76 -4.39 4.20
N HIS A 11 -7.40 -4.90 5.26
CA HIS A 11 -7.23 -4.38 6.61
C HIS A 11 -5.81 -4.66 7.13
N LYS A 12 -5.36 -5.91 6.99
CA LYS A 12 -4.00 -6.30 7.36
C LYS A 12 -2.97 -5.51 6.55
N PHE A 13 -3.20 -5.31 5.26
CA PHE A 13 -2.34 -4.49 4.41
C PHE A 13 -2.27 -3.05 4.91
N MET A 14 -3.42 -2.40 5.14
CA MET A 14 -3.52 -1.05 5.67
C MET A 14 -2.80 -0.92 7.02
N LYS A 15 -2.85 -1.94 7.89
CA LYS A 15 -2.07 -1.95 9.14
C LYS A 15 -0.57 -1.88 8.92
N GLY A 16 -0.04 -2.71 8.02
CA GLY A 16 1.37 -2.69 7.68
C GLY A 16 1.79 -1.35 7.10
N ILE A 17 0.99 -0.78 6.19
CA ILE A 17 1.25 0.56 5.62
C ILE A 17 1.21 1.63 6.71
N ALA A 18 0.19 1.63 7.57
CA ALA A 18 0.10 2.62 8.65
C ALA A 18 1.29 2.54 9.62
N HIS A 19 1.78 1.34 9.89
CA HIS A 19 2.95 1.15 10.74
C HIS A 19 4.22 1.75 10.10
N VAL A 20 4.50 1.47 8.83
CA VAL A 20 5.71 2.00 8.17
C VAL A 20 5.63 3.50 7.88
N GLU A 21 4.47 4.02 7.50
CA GLU A 21 4.30 5.42 7.09
C GLU A 21 4.16 6.39 8.27
N SER A 22 3.46 5.99 9.33
CA SER A 22 3.11 6.90 10.43
C SER A 22 3.27 6.29 11.83
N ARG A 23 3.84 5.08 11.95
CA ARG A 23 3.86 4.31 13.21
C ARG A 23 2.46 4.20 13.83
N GLY A 24 1.47 3.89 13.00
CA GLY A 24 0.08 3.73 13.42
C GLY A 24 -0.60 5.04 13.82
N GLY A 25 -0.14 6.18 13.29
CA GLY A 25 -0.72 7.50 13.57
C GLY A 25 0.15 8.44 14.41
N LYS A 26 1.28 7.97 14.95
CA LYS A 26 2.19 8.82 15.74
C LYS A 26 2.86 9.93 14.92
N TYR A 27 3.17 9.67 13.66
CA TYR A 27 3.92 10.56 12.77
C TYR A 27 3.16 10.88 11.48
N MET A 28 1.93 11.37 11.59
CA MET A 28 1.05 11.62 10.44
C MET A 28 1.34 12.88 9.63
N LYS A 29 2.23 13.77 10.09
CA LYS A 29 2.61 14.98 9.34
C LYS A 29 4.11 14.98 9.06
N ASN A 30 4.50 14.70 7.83
CA ASN A 30 5.90 14.80 7.44
C ASN A 30 6.34 16.28 7.38
N PRO A 31 7.45 16.68 8.02
CA PRO A 31 7.94 18.06 8.01
C PRO A 31 8.68 18.44 6.72
N HIS A 32 9.12 17.45 5.93
CA HIS A 32 9.95 17.64 4.74
C HIS A 32 9.20 17.36 3.42
N SER A 33 7.94 16.95 3.48
CA SER A 33 7.10 16.69 2.30
C SER A 33 5.61 16.92 2.60
N SER A 34 4.77 16.76 1.58
CA SER A 34 3.30 16.79 1.72
C SER A 34 2.71 15.46 2.21
N ALA A 35 3.53 14.44 2.50
CA ALA A 35 3.06 13.16 3.03
C ALA A 35 2.31 13.37 4.34
N SER A 36 1.06 12.92 4.36
CA SER A 36 0.09 13.21 5.42
C SER A 36 -0.80 12.00 5.71
N GLY A 37 -1.22 11.87 6.97
CA GLY A 37 -2.14 10.85 7.45
C GLY A 37 -1.46 9.51 7.75
N LEU A 38 -2.29 8.52 8.06
CA LEU A 38 -1.92 7.15 8.44
C LEU A 38 -1.05 6.49 7.37
N TYR A 39 -1.34 6.75 6.09
CA TYR A 39 -0.78 6.05 4.94
C TYR A 39 0.20 6.90 4.12
N GLY A 40 0.76 7.96 4.69
CA GLY A 40 1.79 8.77 4.02
C GLY A 40 1.33 9.40 2.70
N GLN A 41 0.03 9.67 2.56
CA GLN A 41 -0.53 10.16 1.30
C GLN A 41 0.01 11.56 1.00
N LEU A 42 0.56 11.76 -0.20
CA LEU A 42 0.98 13.08 -0.66
C LEU A 42 -0.25 13.97 -0.81
N PHE A 43 -0.43 14.91 0.13
CA PHE A 43 -1.60 15.78 0.19
C PHE A 43 -1.78 16.59 -1.10
N ASN A 44 -0.68 17.15 -1.62
CA ASN A 44 -0.67 17.93 -2.87
C ASN A 44 -0.93 17.08 -4.13
N SER A 45 -1.05 15.76 -3.99
CA SER A 45 -1.40 14.85 -5.08
C SER A 45 -2.80 14.26 -4.92
N LEU A 46 -3.54 14.66 -3.88
CA LEU A 46 -4.95 14.33 -3.76
C LEU A 46 -5.73 15.03 -4.87
N PRO A 47 -6.73 14.37 -5.47
CA PRO A 47 -7.61 14.98 -6.45
C PRO A 47 -8.35 16.20 -5.85
N GLU A 48 -8.49 17.27 -6.64
CA GLU A 48 -9.13 18.50 -6.18
C GLU A 48 -10.62 18.31 -5.89
N ASP A 49 -11.33 17.56 -6.73
CA ASP A 49 -12.71 17.13 -6.52
C ASP A 49 -12.86 16.36 -5.20
N PHE A 50 -11.95 15.43 -4.90
CA PHE A 50 -11.93 14.72 -3.62
C PHE A 50 -11.78 15.67 -2.42
N LEU A 51 -10.93 16.68 -2.52
CA LEU A 51 -10.74 17.65 -1.43
C LEU A 51 -11.99 18.52 -1.22
N ILE A 52 -12.62 18.98 -2.30
CA ILE A 52 -13.83 19.81 -2.27
C ILE A 52 -15.02 19.01 -1.72
N GLU A 53 -15.27 17.80 -2.26
CA GLU A 53 -16.39 16.94 -1.86
C GLU A 53 -16.36 16.57 -0.37
N ASN A 54 -15.16 16.49 0.21
CA ASN A 54 -14.96 16.11 1.61
C ASN A 54 -14.62 17.30 2.51
N ASN A 55 -14.73 18.54 2.01
CA ASN A 55 -14.43 19.78 2.75
C ASN A 55 -13.03 19.78 3.44
N ILE A 56 -12.02 19.27 2.72
CA ILE A 56 -10.64 19.22 3.20
C ILE A 56 -9.86 20.40 2.62
N GLN A 57 -9.44 21.33 3.48
CA GLN A 57 -8.74 22.56 3.06
C GLN A 57 -7.25 22.52 3.38
N SER A 58 -6.85 21.68 4.34
CA SER A 58 -5.48 21.60 4.85
C SER A 58 -5.03 20.16 5.11
N ARG A 59 -3.72 20.00 5.35
CA ARG A 59 -3.14 18.71 5.77
C ARG A 59 -3.72 18.29 7.12
N GLU A 60 -3.96 19.25 8.00
CA GLU A 60 -4.54 19.06 9.33
C GLU A 60 -5.94 18.48 9.24
N ASP A 61 -6.79 19.03 8.36
CA ASP A 61 -8.14 18.52 8.12
C ASP A 61 -8.08 17.06 7.66
N PHE A 62 -7.20 16.77 6.70
CA PHE A 62 -7.03 15.41 6.20
C PHE A 62 -6.51 14.44 7.28
N ILE A 63 -5.53 14.87 8.09
CA ILE A 63 -4.94 14.07 9.18
C ILE A 63 -5.96 13.78 10.27
N ALA A 64 -6.85 14.74 10.57
CA ALA A 64 -7.89 14.58 11.57
C ALA A 64 -8.94 13.54 11.16
N ASP A 65 -9.26 13.43 9.87
CA ASP A 65 -10.27 12.50 9.36
C ASP A 65 -9.69 11.13 8.99
N THR A 66 -9.46 10.30 10.01
CA THR A 66 -8.97 8.92 9.82
C THR A 66 -9.96 8.03 9.06
N ALA A 67 -11.27 8.31 9.11
CA ALA A 67 -12.27 7.53 8.38
C ALA A 67 -12.16 7.79 6.88
N LEU A 68 -12.01 9.06 6.49
CA LEU A 68 -11.75 9.46 5.11
C LEU A 68 -10.42 8.89 4.59
N GLN A 69 -9.36 8.93 5.40
CA GLN A 69 -8.08 8.31 5.04
C GLN A 69 -8.23 6.80 4.77
N ASN A 70 -8.96 6.08 5.63
CA ASN A 70 -9.24 4.65 5.47
C ASN A 70 -10.04 4.38 4.19
N ALA A 71 -11.10 5.15 3.96
CA ALA A 71 -11.93 5.04 2.76
C ALA A 71 -11.12 5.30 1.49
N TYR A 72 -10.30 6.34 1.47
CA TYR A 72 -9.41 6.66 0.35
C TYR A 72 -8.39 5.55 0.09
N MET A 73 -7.79 4.98 1.14
CA MET A 73 -6.84 3.88 1.00
C MET A 73 -7.51 2.59 0.51
N LEU A 74 -8.73 2.29 0.95
CA LEU A 74 -9.53 1.18 0.43
C LEU A 74 -9.80 1.36 -1.07
N ARG A 75 -10.19 2.57 -1.50
CA ARG A 75 -10.35 2.90 -2.93
C ARG A 75 -9.05 2.69 -3.72
N ARG A 76 -7.90 3.08 -3.16
CA ARG A 76 -6.58 2.81 -3.77
C ARG A 76 -6.25 1.33 -3.90
N ILE A 77 -6.72 0.51 -2.96
CA ILE A 77 -6.53 -0.95 -2.98
C ILE A 77 -7.47 -1.60 -4.00
N SER A 78 -8.75 -1.23 -4.01
CA SER A 78 -9.79 -1.85 -4.84
C SER A 78 -9.84 -1.33 -6.28
N GLY A 79 -9.36 -0.11 -6.52
CA GLY A 79 -9.39 0.55 -7.84
C GLY A 79 -10.66 1.31 -8.15
N ASP A 80 -11.57 1.44 -7.19
CA ASP A 80 -12.74 2.30 -7.29
C ASP A 80 -12.36 3.76 -7.06
N MET A 81 -11.61 4.32 -8.00
CA MET A 81 -11.06 5.68 -7.98
C MET A 81 -11.49 6.43 -9.24
N SER A 82 -12.80 6.63 -9.42
CA SER A 82 -13.30 7.60 -10.40
C SER A 82 -12.64 8.96 -10.16
N GLY A 83 -12.14 9.62 -11.21
CA GLY A 83 -11.55 10.98 -11.12
C GLY A 83 -10.04 11.04 -10.90
N THR A 84 -9.35 9.93 -10.58
CA THR A 84 -7.90 9.98 -10.36
C THR A 84 -7.08 9.58 -11.60
N LYS A 85 -5.92 10.22 -11.80
CA LYS A 85 -4.98 9.89 -12.91
C LYS A 85 -4.34 8.50 -12.79
N ARG A 86 -4.64 7.71 -11.76
CA ARG A 86 -4.07 6.37 -11.56
C ARG A 86 -4.92 5.33 -12.29
N LYS A 87 -4.32 4.71 -13.32
CA LYS A 87 -4.96 3.70 -14.17
C LYS A 87 -5.08 2.31 -13.53
N THR A 88 -4.39 2.07 -12.42
CA THR A 88 -4.33 0.75 -11.76
C THR A 88 -4.34 0.91 -10.24
N ASN A 89 -4.92 -0.09 -9.58
CA ASN A 89 -4.98 -0.16 -8.11
C ASN A 89 -3.79 -0.96 -7.55
N LEU A 90 -3.52 -0.81 -6.25
CA LEU A 90 -2.34 -1.42 -5.61
C LEU A 90 -2.34 -2.94 -5.70
N TYR A 91 -3.52 -3.55 -5.64
CA TYR A 91 -3.68 -5.00 -5.74
C TYR A 91 -3.33 -5.50 -7.14
N ARG A 92 -3.87 -4.84 -8.17
CA ARG A 92 -3.63 -5.18 -9.58
C ARG A 92 -2.19 -4.95 -9.97
N ASP A 93 -1.58 -3.88 -9.47
CA ASP A 93 -0.14 -3.65 -9.64
C ASP A 93 0.68 -4.83 -9.09
N ALA A 94 0.32 -5.34 -7.92
CA ALA A 94 0.99 -6.50 -7.34
C ALA A 94 0.76 -7.78 -8.16
N GLU A 95 -0.47 -8.06 -8.58
CA GLU A 95 -0.77 -9.21 -9.44
C GLU A 95 0.04 -9.20 -10.72
N ASP A 96 0.03 -8.06 -11.44
CA ASP A 96 0.74 -7.90 -12.70
C ASP A 96 2.26 -8.10 -12.51
N LEU A 97 2.84 -7.51 -11.46
CA LEU A 97 4.27 -7.60 -11.17
C LEU A 97 4.68 -9.01 -10.71
N VAL A 98 3.87 -9.68 -9.88
CA VAL A 98 4.10 -11.08 -9.48
C VAL A 98 4.05 -11.96 -10.72
N LYS A 99 3.00 -11.86 -11.54
CA LYS A 99 2.85 -12.63 -12.78
C LYS A 99 4.02 -12.42 -13.73
N GLU A 100 4.51 -11.19 -13.84
CA GLU A 100 5.64 -10.86 -14.70
C GLU A 100 6.96 -11.43 -14.17
N TYR A 101 7.30 -11.19 -12.90
CA TYR A 101 8.65 -11.43 -12.38
C TYR A 101 8.83 -12.80 -11.71
N GLN A 102 7.78 -13.41 -11.16
CA GLN A 102 7.87 -14.73 -10.54
C GLN A 102 8.48 -15.80 -11.48
N PRO A 103 8.04 -15.95 -12.76
CA PRO A 103 8.65 -16.94 -13.65
C PRO A 103 10.09 -16.60 -14.05
N GLN A 104 10.48 -15.32 -14.07
CA GLN A 104 11.84 -14.87 -14.39
C GLN A 104 12.81 -15.07 -13.22
N LEU A 105 12.33 -14.86 -11.99
CA LEU A 105 13.13 -14.91 -10.77
C LEU A 105 13.17 -16.29 -10.11
N LYS A 106 12.13 -17.12 -10.31
CA LYS A 106 12.01 -18.46 -9.70
C LYS A 106 12.28 -18.39 -8.19
N ASP A 107 13.29 -19.09 -7.70
CA ASP A 107 13.66 -19.15 -6.28
C ASP A 107 14.18 -17.82 -5.72
N LYS A 108 14.59 -16.88 -6.58
CA LYS A 108 14.95 -15.51 -6.19
C LYS A 108 13.72 -14.65 -5.89
N PHE A 109 12.51 -15.08 -6.27
CA PHE A 109 11.27 -14.38 -5.95
C PHE A 109 10.82 -14.75 -4.54
N THR A 110 11.23 -13.95 -3.55
CA THR A 110 10.92 -14.21 -2.13
C THR A 110 9.80 -13.34 -1.56
N LEU A 111 9.27 -12.40 -2.35
CA LEU A 111 8.25 -11.45 -1.88
C LEU A 111 6.86 -12.06 -1.92
N ARG A 112 6.03 -11.68 -0.95
CA ARG A 112 4.59 -11.96 -0.96
C ARG A 112 3.83 -10.93 -1.80
N PRO A 113 2.64 -11.26 -2.35
CA PRO A 113 1.83 -10.30 -3.09
C PRO A 113 1.52 -9.01 -2.31
N ASP A 114 1.30 -9.09 -0.99
CA ASP A 114 1.09 -7.91 -0.14
C ASP A 114 2.34 -7.04 0.00
N GLU A 115 3.54 -7.63 -0.02
CA GLU A 115 4.80 -6.87 -0.04
C GLU A 115 5.00 -6.19 -1.39
N VAL A 116 4.67 -6.85 -2.50
CA VAL A 116 4.72 -6.20 -3.84
C VAL A 116 3.74 -5.03 -3.91
N ALA A 117 2.54 -5.16 -3.35
CA ALA A 117 1.58 -4.06 -3.22
C ALA A 117 2.14 -2.93 -2.34
N ALA A 118 2.86 -3.26 -1.27
CA ALA A 118 3.48 -2.29 -0.37
C ALA A 118 4.61 -1.52 -1.08
N LEU A 119 5.39 -2.18 -1.93
CA LEU A 119 6.38 -1.52 -2.80
C LEU A 119 5.69 -0.60 -3.81
N SER A 120 4.60 -1.03 -4.44
CA SER A 120 3.83 -0.17 -5.34
C SER A 120 3.22 1.04 -4.62
N HIS A 121 2.85 0.91 -3.35
CA HIS A 121 2.45 2.05 -2.52
C HIS A 121 3.61 3.03 -2.29
N TYR A 122 4.77 2.49 -1.89
CA TYR A 122 5.96 3.25 -1.50
C TYR A 122 6.60 4.02 -2.65
N MET A 123 6.92 3.34 -3.74
CA MET A 123 7.73 3.87 -4.85
C MET A 123 6.99 3.92 -6.19
N GLY A 124 5.67 3.66 -6.17
CA GLY A 124 4.85 3.51 -7.36
C GLY A 124 5.12 2.20 -8.11
N ARG A 125 4.19 1.83 -9.00
CA ARG A 125 4.29 0.63 -9.86
C ARG A 125 5.63 0.53 -10.59
N GLN A 126 6.08 1.64 -11.19
CA GLN A 126 7.33 1.66 -11.97
C GLN A 126 8.58 1.54 -11.07
N GLY A 127 8.55 2.08 -9.85
CA GLY A 127 9.62 1.86 -8.89
C GLY A 127 9.70 0.39 -8.48
N ALA A 128 8.57 -0.22 -8.13
CA ALA A 128 8.48 -1.63 -7.77
C ALA A 128 8.96 -2.54 -8.92
N ARG A 129 8.58 -2.22 -10.16
CA ARG A 129 9.08 -2.88 -11.38
C ARG A 129 10.60 -2.79 -11.50
N LYS A 130 11.18 -1.61 -11.32
CA LYS A 130 12.64 -1.41 -11.38
C LYS A 130 13.37 -2.19 -10.28
N TYR A 131 12.80 -2.26 -9.08
CA TYR A 131 13.35 -3.07 -7.99
C TYR A 131 13.38 -4.56 -8.35
N LEU A 132 12.26 -5.13 -8.82
CA LEU A 132 12.19 -6.54 -9.24
C LEU A 132 13.11 -6.84 -10.44
N GLY A 133 13.18 -5.91 -11.40
CA GLY A 133 14.14 -5.98 -12.51
C GLY A 133 15.59 -5.94 -12.05
N GLY A 134 15.89 -5.15 -11.01
CA GLY A 134 17.20 -5.12 -10.38
C GLY A 134 17.62 -6.47 -9.80
N ILE A 135 16.71 -7.18 -9.13
CA ILE A 135 16.96 -8.55 -8.63
C ILE A 135 17.27 -9.50 -9.81
N ARG A 136 16.50 -9.41 -10.90
CA ARG A 136 16.68 -10.24 -12.10
C ARG A 136 18.04 -10.00 -12.74
N ASP A 137 18.40 -8.73 -12.88
CA ASP A 137 19.59 -8.28 -13.62
C ASP A 137 20.83 -8.18 -12.71
N ASN A 138 20.72 -8.56 -11.44
CA ASN A 138 21.74 -8.38 -10.40
C ASN A 138 22.26 -6.93 -10.30
N LYS A 139 21.34 -5.97 -10.40
CA LYS A 139 21.61 -4.53 -10.30
C LYS A 139 20.89 -3.95 -9.09
N PRO A 140 21.59 -3.29 -8.17
CA PRO A 140 20.93 -2.67 -7.02
C PRO A 140 19.97 -1.58 -7.50
N TYR A 141 18.80 -1.51 -6.87
CA TYR A 141 17.85 -0.41 -7.03
C TYR A 141 17.70 0.31 -5.70
N SER A 142 17.87 1.63 -5.71
CA SER A 142 17.49 2.49 -4.60
C SER A 142 16.33 3.39 -5.04
N PRO A 143 15.27 3.52 -4.23
CA PRO A 143 14.27 4.57 -4.45
C PRO A 143 14.97 5.93 -4.45
N PRO A 144 14.59 6.85 -5.36
CA PRO A 144 15.21 8.18 -5.45
C PRO A 144 14.82 9.04 -4.25
N GLY A 145 15.68 9.99 -3.85
CA GLY A 145 15.41 10.96 -2.77
C GLY A 145 15.80 10.46 -1.38
N VAL A 146 15.27 11.12 -0.33
CA VAL A 146 15.51 10.78 1.09
C VAL A 146 14.53 9.69 1.52
N ASN A 147 14.74 8.50 0.97
CA ASN A 147 13.83 7.37 1.07
C ASN A 147 14.51 6.21 1.79
N LYS A 148 13.74 5.41 2.55
CA LYS A 148 14.24 4.21 3.21
C LYS A 148 14.76 3.19 2.18
N PRO A 149 15.83 2.44 2.51
CA PRO A 149 16.14 1.20 1.80
C PRO A 149 14.92 0.28 1.72
N VAL A 150 14.81 -0.49 0.63
CA VAL A 150 13.62 -1.32 0.35
C VAL A 150 13.44 -2.43 1.38
N ASP A 151 14.54 -3.03 1.81
CA ASP A 151 14.60 -4.02 2.88
C ASP A 151 14.17 -3.42 4.24
N GLU A 152 14.61 -2.21 4.56
CA GLU A 152 14.16 -1.50 5.76
C GLU A 152 12.65 -1.24 5.70
N TYR A 153 12.14 -0.74 4.57
CA TYR A 153 10.72 -0.49 4.39
C TYR A 153 9.87 -1.76 4.57
N LEU A 154 10.27 -2.87 3.93
CA LEU A 154 9.57 -4.15 4.05
C LEU A 154 9.67 -4.75 5.46
N LYS A 155 10.79 -4.56 6.16
CA LYS A 155 10.94 -4.96 7.56
C LYS A 155 9.89 -4.25 8.43
N LEU A 156 9.80 -2.92 8.34
CA LEU A 156 8.83 -2.12 9.12
C LEU A 156 7.38 -2.46 8.75
N TYR A 157 7.11 -2.68 7.46
CA TYR A 157 5.81 -3.16 7.00
C TYR A 157 5.42 -4.49 7.69
N ASN A 158 6.35 -5.45 7.69
CA ASN A 158 6.16 -6.78 8.30
C ASN A 158 6.02 -6.73 9.83
N GLU A 159 6.74 -5.83 10.51
CA GLU A 159 6.56 -5.55 11.94
C GLU A 159 5.11 -5.14 12.24
N GLY A 160 4.55 -4.22 11.44
CA GLY A 160 3.15 -3.81 11.56
C GLY A 160 2.14 -4.95 11.35
N LEU A 161 2.45 -5.91 10.47
CA LEU A 161 1.61 -7.09 10.28
C LEU A 161 1.67 -8.04 11.49
N ALA A 162 2.84 -8.17 12.12
CA ALA A 162 3.04 -9.02 13.29
C ALA A 162 2.31 -8.45 14.52
N GLU A 163 2.38 -7.13 14.74
CA GLU A 163 1.62 -6.43 15.79
C GLU A 163 0.11 -6.60 15.63
N TYR A 164 -0.40 -6.63 14.38
CA TYR A 164 -1.80 -6.90 14.13
C TYR A 164 -2.19 -8.34 14.53
N ALA A 165 -1.36 -9.32 14.20
CA ALA A 165 -1.62 -10.73 14.51
C ALA A 165 -1.64 -11.01 16.03
N THR A 166 -0.98 -10.17 16.84
CA THR A 166 -0.92 -10.29 18.31
C THR A 166 -1.95 -9.42 19.05
N GLY A 167 -2.89 -8.76 18.34
CA GLY A 167 -4.00 -8.03 18.95
C GLY A 167 -3.83 -6.50 19.02
N GLY A 168 -2.93 -5.92 18.23
CA GLY A 168 -2.73 -4.46 18.14
C GLY A 168 -4.00 -3.71 17.69
N LYS A 169 -4.68 -3.04 18.62
CA LYS A 169 -5.86 -2.20 18.36
C LYS A 169 -5.51 -1.06 17.40
N LEU A 170 -6.15 -1.02 16.22
CA LEU A 170 -6.49 0.29 15.62
C LEU A 170 -7.81 0.70 16.29
N GLY A 171 -8.12 1.99 16.28
CA GLY A 171 -9.48 2.45 16.58
C GLY A 171 -10.54 1.53 15.96
N ASP A 172 -11.54 1.22 16.78
CA ASP A 172 -12.57 0.18 16.69
C ASP A 172 -12.89 -0.39 15.28
N PRO A 173 -12.61 -1.68 14.98
CA PRO A 173 -12.91 -2.33 13.70
C PRO A 173 -14.38 -2.78 13.54
N LYS A 174 -15.31 -2.32 14.39
CA LYS A 174 -16.66 -2.89 14.47
C LYS A 174 -17.61 -2.65 13.28
N ASN A 175 -17.25 -1.83 12.28
CA ASN A 175 -18.25 -1.38 11.28
C ASN A 175 -17.95 -1.59 9.78
N LEU A 176 -16.93 -2.35 9.36
CA LEU A 176 -16.66 -2.53 7.92
C LEU A 176 -16.42 -3.99 7.55
N ASN A 177 -17.51 -4.70 7.33
CA ASN A 177 -17.54 -6.05 6.76
C ASN A 177 -17.58 -5.92 5.22
N ILE A 178 -16.48 -5.50 4.59
CA ILE A 178 -16.37 -5.47 3.12
C ILE A 178 -15.67 -6.75 2.68
N GLN A 179 -16.45 -7.77 2.31
CA GLN A 179 -15.94 -8.85 1.48
C GLN A 179 -15.71 -8.30 0.07
N ILE A 180 -14.44 -8.17 -0.33
CA ILE A 180 -14.11 -7.93 -1.74
C ILE A 180 -14.29 -9.28 -2.44
N SER A 181 -15.50 -9.54 -2.94
CA SER A 181 -15.84 -10.74 -3.70
C SER A 181 -15.19 -10.66 -5.09
N GLY A 182 -14.00 -11.22 -5.21
CA GLY A 182 -13.34 -11.53 -6.47
C GLY A 182 -12.96 -13.00 -6.51
N VAL A 183 -13.95 -13.88 -6.42
CA VAL A 183 -13.76 -15.33 -6.61
C VAL A 183 -13.60 -15.56 -8.10
N TYR A 184 -12.44 -16.03 -8.55
CA TYR A 184 -12.31 -16.65 -9.86
C TYR A 184 -11.64 -18.01 -9.71
N THR A 185 -12.47 -19.04 -9.84
CA THR A 185 -12.08 -20.39 -10.23
C THR A 185 -11.40 -20.32 -11.60
N THR A 186 -10.25 -20.98 -11.73
CA THR A 186 -9.66 -21.27 -13.04
C THR A 186 -10.64 -22.15 -13.83
N PRO A 187 -10.88 -21.90 -15.13
CA PRO A 187 -11.42 -22.93 -15.99
C PRO A 187 -10.38 -24.05 -16.11
N ASP A 188 -10.87 -25.29 -16.07
CA ASP A 188 -10.10 -26.52 -16.27
C ASP A 188 -9.32 -26.54 -17.60
#